data_AF-A0A959EHZ2-F1
#
_entry.id   AF-A0A959EHZ2-F1
#
_cell.length_a   1.000
_cell.length_b   1.000
_cell.length_c   1.000
_cell.angle_alpha   90.00
_cell.angle_beta   90.00
_cell.angle_gamma   90.00
#
_symmetry.space_group_name_H-M   'P 1'
#
loop_
_entity.id
_entity.type
_entity.pdbx_description
1 polymer ?
#
loop_
_entity_poly.entity_id
_entity_poly.type
_entity_poly.pdbx_seq_one_letter_code
_entity_poly.pdbx_strand_id
1 'polypeptide(L)'
;YLTVTQTEALAQAAAAHQRRAEGDDAPLLGVPLAIKDVLATKGIETTCGSKILKGFQPPYSATAVERLTAAGAIILGKVNCDEFAMGSSNENSGYFPTHNPWDLGRVPGGSSGGSAAAVAAHETIAAIGTDTGGSVRQPASFCGIVGLKPSYGRVSRYGLVAYGSSLDQIGPLTKDVRDAALLLQVMAGHDP
;
A
#
# COMPACT_ATOMS: atom_id res chain seq x y z
N TYR A 1 4.60 3.68 -9.66
CA TYR A 1 5.46 3.62 -8.46
C TYR A 1 6.23 4.92 -8.29
N LEU A 2 6.44 5.39 -7.07
CA LEU A 2 7.38 6.48 -6.74
C LEU A 2 8.78 5.93 -6.46
N THR A 3 8.85 4.83 -5.71
CA THR A 3 10.09 4.13 -5.37
C THR A 3 9.92 2.66 -5.72
N VAL A 4 10.89 2.07 -6.42
CA VAL A 4 10.94 0.63 -6.71
C VAL A 4 12.11 0.03 -5.93
N THR A 5 11.85 -0.98 -5.11
CA THR A 5 12.84 -1.58 -4.19
C THR A 5 13.36 -2.88 -4.77
N GLN A 6 13.92 -2.82 -5.99
CA GLN A 6 14.27 -4.01 -6.77
C GLN A 6 15.26 -4.91 -6.03
N THR A 7 16.33 -4.34 -5.48
CA THR A 7 17.38 -5.08 -4.76
C THR A 7 16.82 -5.76 -3.52
N GLU A 8 16.04 -5.03 -2.71
CA GLU A 8 15.43 -5.54 -1.49
C GLU A 8 14.36 -6.60 -1.81
N ALA A 9 13.54 -6.38 -2.84
CA ALA A 9 12.50 -7.31 -3.25
C ALA A 9 13.09 -8.64 -3.75
N LEU A 10 14.18 -8.60 -4.53
CA LEU A 10 14.88 -9.81 -4.96
C LEU A 10 15.51 -10.57 -3.78
N ALA A 11 16.09 -9.86 -2.81
CA ALA A 11 16.60 -10.47 -1.58
C ALA A 11 15.49 -11.10 -0.75
N GLN A 12 14.35 -10.42 -0.60
CA GLN A 12 13.15 -10.96 0.08
C GLN A 12 12.60 -12.20 -0.65
N ALA A 13 12.60 -12.21 -1.99
CA ALA A 13 12.18 -13.36 -2.78
C ALA A 13 13.08 -14.58 -2.59
N ALA A 14 14.41 -14.37 -2.58
CA ALA A 14 15.37 -15.45 -2.32
C ALA A 14 15.19 -16.02 -0.90
N ALA A 15 15.00 -15.17 0.10
CA ALA A 15 14.74 -15.59 1.47
C ALA A 15 13.40 -16.34 1.59
N ALA A 16 12.33 -15.88 0.92
CA ALA A 16 11.05 -16.57 0.90
C ALA A 16 11.15 -17.95 0.24
N HIS A 17 11.97 -18.10 -0.81
CA HIS A 17 12.23 -19.39 -1.44
C HIS A 17 12.92 -20.37 -0.49
N GLN A 18 13.94 -19.92 0.25
CA GLN A 18 14.62 -20.73 1.28
C GLN A 18 13.66 -21.17 2.39
N ARG A 19 12.92 -20.22 2.97
CA ARG A 19 11.90 -20.48 4.00
C ARG A 19 10.87 -21.51 3.53
N ARG A 20 10.42 -21.40 2.28
CA ARG A 20 9.48 -22.36 1.69
C ARG A 20 10.08 -23.76 1.56
N ALA A 21 11.36 -23.87 1.21
CA ALA A 21 12.05 -25.16 1.16
C ALA A 21 12.21 -25.80 2.55
N GLU A 22 12.24 -24.99 3.61
CA GLU A 22 12.30 -25.40 5.02
C GLU A 22 10.91 -25.73 5.61
N GLY A 23 9.83 -25.57 4.83
CA GLY A 23 8.47 -25.91 5.24
C GLY A 23 7.69 -24.78 5.93
N ASP A 24 8.16 -23.53 5.83
CA ASP A 24 7.42 -22.35 6.29
C ASP A 24 6.12 -22.16 5.49
N ASP A 25 5.00 -22.02 6.20
CA ASP A 25 3.65 -21.86 5.68
C ASP A 25 3.04 -20.47 5.95
N ALA A 26 3.89 -19.46 6.21
CA ALA A 26 3.44 -18.10 6.47
C ALA A 26 2.45 -17.61 5.39
N PRO A 27 1.36 -16.93 5.78
CA PRO A 27 0.18 -16.77 4.93
C PRO A 27 0.41 -15.91 3.68
N LEU A 28 1.47 -15.10 3.67
CA LEU A 28 1.85 -14.26 2.54
C LEU A 28 3.27 -14.58 2.03
N LEU A 29 3.81 -15.77 2.33
CA LEU A 29 5.18 -16.13 1.96
C LEU A 29 5.42 -15.97 0.46
N GLY A 30 6.27 -15.00 0.11
CA GLY A 30 6.63 -14.71 -1.28
C GLY A 30 5.58 -13.91 -2.07
N VAL A 31 4.53 -13.39 -1.42
CA VAL A 31 3.48 -12.62 -2.09
C VAL A 31 3.95 -11.17 -2.31
N PRO A 32 4.03 -10.67 -3.55
CA PRO A 32 4.47 -9.31 -3.83
C PRO A 32 3.35 -8.30 -3.56
N LEU A 33 3.66 -7.27 -2.79
CA LEU A 33 2.77 -6.18 -2.41
C LEU A 33 3.37 -4.82 -2.74
N ALA A 34 2.48 -3.86 -3.01
CA ALA A 34 2.83 -2.45 -3.17
C ALA A 34 2.28 -1.62 -2.01
N ILE A 35 3.05 -0.67 -1.50
CA ILE A 35 2.69 0.10 -0.30
C ILE A 35 2.47 1.57 -0.65
N LYS A 36 1.30 2.13 -0.31
CA LYS A 36 1.05 3.57 -0.50
C LYS A 36 2.09 4.40 0.24
N ASP A 37 2.55 5.46 -0.41
CA ASP A 37 3.70 6.24 0.04
C ASP A 37 3.50 7.10 1.31
N VAL A 38 2.33 7.03 1.95
CA VAL A 38 2.06 7.64 3.26
C VAL A 38 2.33 6.69 4.43
N LEU A 39 2.64 5.43 4.15
CA LEU A 39 2.97 4.43 5.15
C LEU A 39 4.49 4.36 5.31
N ALA A 40 4.97 4.62 6.52
CA ALA A 40 6.38 4.50 6.85
C ALA A 40 6.87 3.07 6.55
N THR A 41 8.05 2.96 5.96
CA THR A 41 8.70 1.69 5.67
C THR A 41 10.18 1.85 5.95
N LYS A 42 10.70 1.10 6.93
CA LYS A 42 12.06 1.26 7.43
C LYS A 42 13.08 1.17 6.30
N GLY A 43 13.90 2.22 6.15
CA GLY A 43 14.95 2.28 5.13
C GLY A 43 14.47 2.43 3.68
N ILE A 44 13.16 2.56 3.43
CA ILE A 44 12.61 2.83 2.11
C ILE A 44 12.04 4.24 2.10
N GLU A 45 12.45 5.05 1.12
CA GLU A 45 12.02 6.44 0.99
C GLU A 45 10.48 6.55 1.08
N THR A 46 9.98 7.49 1.88
CA THR A 46 8.55 7.69 2.12
C THR A 46 8.25 9.17 2.01
N THR A 47 7.62 9.58 0.91
CA THR A 47 7.51 11.00 0.53
C THR A 47 6.09 11.55 0.70
N CYS A 48 5.11 10.68 0.96
CA CYS A 48 3.68 11.04 0.95
C CYS A 48 3.23 11.68 -0.37
N GLY A 49 3.89 11.33 -1.49
CA GLY A 49 3.68 12.02 -2.76
C GLY A 49 4.09 13.50 -2.75
N SER A 50 4.87 13.94 -1.76
CA SER A 50 5.30 15.33 -1.56
C SER A 50 6.79 15.51 -1.78
N LYS A 51 7.18 16.62 -2.41
CA LYS A 51 8.59 17.02 -2.48
C LYS A 51 9.15 17.50 -1.13
N ILE A 52 8.29 17.83 -0.15
CA ILE A 52 8.71 18.23 1.20
C ILE A 52 9.43 17.09 1.92
N LEU A 53 9.00 15.85 1.70
CA LEU A 53 9.59 14.65 2.30
C LEU A 53 10.52 13.91 1.34
N LYS A 54 10.96 14.54 0.25
CA LYS A 54 11.95 13.95 -0.65
C LYS A 54 13.24 13.66 0.12
N GLY A 55 13.75 12.43 0.01
CA GLY A 55 14.92 11.93 0.74
C GLY A 55 14.63 11.39 2.13
N PHE A 56 13.38 11.48 2.63
CA PHE A 56 13.04 10.97 3.95
C PHE A 56 13.03 9.43 3.96
N GLN A 57 13.96 8.85 4.71
CA GLN A 57 14.02 7.40 4.98
C GLN A 57 13.59 7.15 6.43
N PRO A 58 12.38 6.61 6.68
CA PRO A 58 11.92 6.32 8.02
C PRO A 58 12.84 5.33 8.74
N PRO A 59 13.17 5.54 10.03
CA PRO A 59 13.92 4.56 10.83
C PRO A 59 13.04 3.43 11.40
N TYR A 60 11.74 3.46 11.11
CA TYR A 60 10.72 2.51 11.56
C TYR A 60 9.72 2.21 10.42
N SER A 61 8.93 1.15 10.57
CA SER A 61 7.85 0.80 9.65
C SER A 61 6.49 1.04 10.30
N ALA A 62 5.46 1.29 9.50
CA ALA A 62 4.09 1.26 9.98
C ALA A 62 3.74 -0.16 10.45
N THR A 63 2.98 -0.30 11.54
CA THR A 63 2.63 -1.62 12.12
C THR A 63 1.98 -2.55 11.09
N ALA A 64 1.12 -2.01 10.23
CA ALA A 64 0.51 -2.79 9.15
C ALA A 64 1.55 -3.35 8.17
N VAL A 65 2.59 -2.56 7.84
CA VAL A 65 3.68 -2.99 6.96
C VAL A 65 4.54 -4.05 7.65
N GLU A 66 4.84 -3.88 8.95
CA GLU A 66 5.59 -4.87 9.73
C GLU A 66 4.86 -6.22 9.82
N ARG A 67 3.55 -6.20 10.01
CA ARG A 67 2.74 -7.44 10.03
C ARG A 67 2.75 -8.15 8.67
N LEU A 68 2.67 -7.40 7.57
CA LEU A 68 2.72 -7.97 6.22
C LEU A 68 4.08 -8.59 5.93
N THR A 69 5.18 -7.91 6.24
CA THR A 69 6.53 -8.45 6.01
C THR A 69 6.82 -9.64 6.93
N ALA A 70 6.37 -9.61 8.19
CA ALA A 70 6.47 -10.75 9.10
C ALA A 70 5.67 -11.98 8.58
N ALA A 71 4.51 -11.74 7.95
CA ALA A 71 3.73 -12.77 7.27
C ALA A 71 4.36 -13.28 5.95
N GLY A 72 5.54 -12.79 5.58
CA GLY A 72 6.31 -13.25 4.44
C GLY A 72 6.10 -12.49 3.14
N ALA A 73 5.35 -11.38 3.17
CA ALA A 73 5.12 -10.56 1.98
C ALA A 73 6.41 -9.86 1.50
N ILE A 74 6.53 -9.72 0.19
CA ILE A 74 7.62 -9.03 -0.50
C ILE A 74 7.14 -7.61 -0.84
N ILE A 75 7.90 -6.59 -0.46
CA ILE A 75 7.57 -5.20 -0.77
C ILE A 75 8.24 -4.81 -2.08
N LEU A 76 7.45 -4.60 -3.14
CA LEU A 76 7.94 -4.16 -4.46
C LEU A 76 8.35 -2.68 -4.47
N GLY A 77 7.77 -1.89 -3.57
CA GLY A 77 8.10 -0.48 -3.42
C GLY A 77 6.90 0.36 -3.03
N LYS A 78 7.04 1.66 -3.29
CA LYS A 78 6.09 2.70 -2.89
C LYS A 78 5.26 3.16 -4.07
N VAL A 79 3.95 3.14 -3.93
CA VAL A 79 3.02 3.59 -4.98
C VAL A 79 2.58 5.02 -4.73
N ASN A 80 2.34 5.73 -5.82
CA ASN A 80 1.99 7.15 -5.83
C ASN A 80 0.65 7.42 -5.13
N CYS A 81 0.50 8.64 -4.64
CA CYS A 81 -0.71 9.14 -3.99
C CYS A 81 -0.88 10.64 -4.26
N ASP A 82 -2.06 11.19 -4.00
CA ASP A 82 -2.17 12.64 -3.82
C ASP A 82 -1.28 13.08 -2.65
N GLU A 83 -0.69 14.27 -2.76
CA GLU A 83 0.22 14.83 -1.75
C GLU A 83 -0.44 14.85 -0.36
N PHE A 84 0.22 14.22 0.62
CA PHE A 84 -0.28 14.00 1.99
C PHE A 84 -1.67 13.37 2.07
N ALA A 85 -2.00 12.49 1.11
CA ALA A 85 -3.30 11.86 0.97
C ALA A 85 -4.49 12.82 0.70
N MET A 86 -4.23 14.08 0.34
CA MET A 86 -5.25 15.12 0.12
C MET A 86 -5.64 15.23 -1.35
N GLY A 87 -6.63 14.44 -1.76
CA GLY A 87 -7.17 14.48 -3.11
C GLY A 87 -7.99 13.23 -3.43
N SER A 88 -8.64 13.26 -4.60
CA SER A 88 -9.50 12.17 -5.07
C SER A 88 -9.25 11.80 -6.54
N SER A 89 -8.11 12.18 -7.09
CA SER A 89 -7.74 11.89 -8.49
C SER A 89 -6.29 11.46 -8.69
N ASN A 90 -5.42 11.60 -7.69
CA ASN A 90 -3.98 11.35 -7.78
C ASN A 90 -3.24 12.31 -8.73
N GLU A 91 -3.87 13.40 -9.16
CA GLU A 91 -3.26 14.44 -9.99
C GLU A 91 -2.43 15.43 -9.15
N ASN A 92 -2.76 15.58 -7.86
CA ASN A 92 -2.04 16.47 -6.94
C ASN A 92 -0.77 15.83 -6.35
N SER A 93 -0.26 14.75 -6.94
CA SER A 93 1.05 14.24 -6.56
C SER A 93 2.12 15.28 -6.90
N GLY A 94 3.03 15.56 -5.97
CA GLY A 94 4.19 16.43 -6.18
C GLY A 94 5.21 15.88 -7.20
N TYR A 95 5.00 14.65 -7.67
CA TYR A 95 5.85 13.96 -8.65
C TYR A 95 5.23 13.93 -10.04
N PHE A 96 4.12 13.22 -10.22
CA PHE A 96 3.43 13.06 -11.51
C PHE A 96 2.00 12.51 -11.31
N PRO A 97 1.06 12.79 -12.24
CA PRO A 97 -0.26 12.18 -12.22
C PRO A 97 -0.17 10.67 -12.46
N THR A 98 -0.99 9.90 -11.74
CA THR A 98 -1.22 8.48 -12.06
C THR A 98 -2.40 8.38 -13.01
N HIS A 99 -2.36 7.47 -13.99
CA HIS A 99 -3.43 7.26 -14.96
C HIS A 99 -4.21 5.97 -14.66
N ASN A 100 -5.47 5.92 -15.07
CA ASN A 100 -6.32 4.74 -14.93
C ASN A 100 -5.91 3.65 -15.94
N PRO A 101 -5.64 2.40 -15.52
CA PRO A 101 -5.27 1.33 -16.45
C PRO A 101 -6.33 0.96 -17.48
N TRP A 102 -7.61 1.27 -17.22
CA TRP A 102 -8.70 1.03 -18.17
C TRP A 102 -8.82 2.12 -19.26
N ASP A 103 -8.32 3.33 -18.99
CA ASP A 103 -8.32 4.46 -19.92
C ASP A 103 -7.25 5.46 -19.46
N LEU A 104 -6.13 5.52 -20.19
CA LEU A 104 -4.99 6.38 -19.83
C LEU A 104 -5.33 7.88 -19.91
N GLY A 105 -6.45 8.28 -20.54
CA GLY A 105 -6.97 9.64 -20.51
C GLY A 105 -7.70 10.00 -19.22
N ARG A 106 -7.87 9.07 -18.27
CA ARG A 106 -8.66 9.24 -17.05
C ARG A 106 -7.85 9.03 -15.78
N VAL A 107 -8.41 9.54 -14.69
CA VAL A 107 -7.85 9.42 -13.34
C VAL A 107 -8.15 8.04 -12.73
N PRO A 108 -7.24 7.47 -11.93
CA PRO A 108 -7.45 6.23 -11.19
C PRO A 108 -8.24 6.44 -9.89
N GLY A 109 -8.70 7.68 -9.63
CA GLY A 109 -9.22 8.09 -8.34
C GLY A 109 -8.10 8.42 -7.35
N GLY A 110 -8.44 8.64 -6.08
CA GLY A 110 -7.48 9.06 -5.06
C GLY A 110 -8.05 9.02 -3.64
N SER A 111 -7.20 9.16 -2.62
CA SER A 111 -5.76 9.42 -2.73
C SER A 111 -4.87 8.18 -2.85
N SER A 112 -5.44 6.97 -2.86
CA SER A 112 -4.67 5.72 -3.11
C SER A 112 -4.71 5.31 -4.59
N GLY A 113 -4.65 6.29 -5.50
CA GLY A 113 -4.75 6.05 -6.95
C GLY A 113 -3.62 5.17 -7.47
N GLY A 114 -2.38 5.39 -7.01
CA GLY A 114 -1.25 4.52 -7.34
C GLY A 114 -1.42 3.08 -6.87
N SER A 115 -2.00 2.86 -5.68
CA SER A 115 -2.31 1.50 -5.19
C SER A 115 -3.33 0.81 -6.08
N ALA A 116 -4.40 1.50 -6.46
CA ALA A 116 -5.45 0.92 -7.29
C ALA A 116 -4.97 0.66 -8.72
N ALA A 117 -4.25 1.62 -9.31
CA ALA A 117 -3.70 1.50 -10.65
C ALA A 117 -2.70 0.32 -10.74
N ALA A 118 -1.78 0.18 -9.78
CA ALA A 118 -0.80 -0.92 -9.79
C ALA A 118 -1.47 -2.31 -9.76
N VAL A 119 -2.52 -2.47 -8.94
CA VAL A 119 -3.27 -3.74 -8.86
C VAL A 119 -4.06 -3.98 -10.15
N ALA A 120 -4.77 -2.99 -10.66
CA ALA A 120 -5.55 -3.12 -11.89
C ALA A 120 -4.67 -3.37 -13.13
N ALA A 121 -3.48 -2.77 -13.18
CA ALA A 121 -2.49 -2.97 -14.24
C ALA A 121 -1.68 -4.27 -14.13
N HIS A 122 -1.93 -5.11 -13.11
CA HIS A 122 -1.16 -6.34 -12.86
C HIS A 122 0.33 -6.12 -12.55
N GLU A 123 0.71 -4.93 -12.06
CA GLU A 123 2.09 -4.65 -11.62
C GLU A 123 2.40 -5.31 -10.26
N THR A 124 1.36 -5.56 -9.47
CA THR A 124 1.43 -6.22 -8.16
C THR A 124 0.22 -7.14 -7.97
N ILE A 125 0.32 -8.12 -7.07
CA ILE A 125 -0.81 -8.99 -6.72
C ILE A 125 -1.85 -8.22 -5.90
N ALA A 126 -1.37 -7.44 -4.94
CA ALA A 126 -2.19 -6.57 -4.12
C ALA A 126 -1.42 -5.33 -3.67
N ALA A 127 -2.14 -4.35 -3.14
CA ALA A 127 -1.56 -3.13 -2.61
C ALA A 127 -2.25 -2.70 -1.32
N ILE A 128 -1.54 -1.89 -0.53
CA ILE A 128 -2.08 -1.25 0.66
C ILE A 128 -2.33 0.23 0.35
N GLY A 129 -3.47 0.73 0.80
CA GLY A 129 -3.86 2.13 0.71
C GLY A 129 -4.37 2.68 2.05
N THR A 130 -4.84 3.92 2.03
CA THR A 130 -5.40 4.59 3.21
C THR A 130 -6.67 5.33 2.82
N ASP A 131 -7.68 5.28 3.69
CA ASP A 131 -9.02 5.84 3.47
C ASP A 131 -9.36 6.79 4.62
N THR A 132 -9.44 8.08 4.31
CA THR A 132 -9.90 9.12 5.24
C THR A 132 -11.34 9.53 4.92
N GLY A 133 -11.62 9.81 3.64
CA GLY A 133 -12.94 10.22 3.14
C GLY A 133 -13.44 9.40 1.95
N GLY A 134 -12.86 8.23 1.68
CA GLY A 134 -13.10 7.45 0.46
C GLY A 134 -11.83 6.95 -0.23
N SER A 135 -10.65 7.30 0.29
CA SER A 135 -9.38 7.18 -0.42
C SER A 135 -8.86 5.75 -0.69
N VAL A 136 -9.56 4.70 -0.23
CA VAL A 136 -9.37 3.31 -0.71
C VAL A 136 -10.53 2.89 -1.61
N ARG A 137 -11.77 3.13 -1.16
CA ARG A 137 -12.98 2.65 -1.86
C ARG A 137 -13.19 3.33 -3.22
N GLN A 138 -12.97 4.64 -3.30
CA GLN A 138 -13.15 5.41 -4.53
C GLN A 138 -12.15 5.02 -5.63
N PRO A 139 -10.82 4.93 -5.38
CA PRO A 139 -9.91 4.51 -6.43
C PRO A 139 -10.10 3.03 -6.79
N ALA A 140 -10.51 2.18 -5.83
CA ALA A 140 -10.89 0.81 -6.15
C ALA A 140 -12.09 0.74 -7.11
N SER A 141 -13.11 1.58 -6.90
CA SER A 141 -14.25 1.70 -7.81
C SER A 141 -13.84 2.21 -9.19
N PHE A 142 -12.93 3.18 -9.29
CA PHE A 142 -12.50 3.75 -10.57
C PHE A 142 -11.63 2.79 -11.37
N CYS A 143 -10.82 1.97 -10.69
CA CYS A 143 -9.94 0.99 -11.32
C CYS A 143 -10.57 -0.41 -11.42
N GLY A 144 -11.84 -0.59 -11.04
CA GLY A 144 -12.55 -1.86 -11.19
C GLY A 144 -11.98 -3.01 -10.34
N ILE A 145 -11.54 -2.71 -9.11
CA ILE A 145 -10.95 -3.67 -8.18
C ILE A 145 -11.64 -3.65 -6.81
N VAL A 146 -11.26 -4.54 -5.91
CA VAL A 146 -11.77 -4.58 -4.54
C VAL A 146 -10.95 -3.63 -3.66
N GLY A 147 -11.63 -2.77 -2.90
CA GLY A 147 -11.01 -1.91 -1.89
C GLY A 147 -11.82 -1.93 -0.61
N LEU A 148 -11.17 -2.25 0.51
CA LEU A 148 -11.83 -2.37 1.81
C LEU A 148 -11.29 -1.33 2.80
N LYS A 149 -12.17 -0.48 3.30
CA LYS A 149 -11.89 0.31 4.52
C LYS A 149 -12.43 -0.44 5.73
N PRO A 150 -11.58 -0.94 6.64
CA PRO A 150 -12.07 -1.62 7.84
C PRO A 150 -12.68 -0.64 8.84
N SER A 151 -13.27 -1.17 9.92
CA SER A 151 -13.72 -0.37 11.07
C SER A 151 -12.57 0.48 11.62
N TYR A 152 -12.86 1.70 12.04
CA TYR A 152 -11.87 2.55 12.72
C TYR A 152 -11.32 1.82 13.96
N GLY A 153 -10.00 1.83 14.14
CA GLY A 153 -9.31 1.07 15.20
C GLY A 153 -9.03 -0.41 14.90
N ARG A 154 -9.52 -0.99 13.78
CA ARG A 154 -9.25 -2.39 13.42
C ARG A 154 -7.79 -2.65 13.00
N VAL A 155 -7.21 -1.71 12.26
CA VAL A 155 -5.80 -1.72 11.85
C VAL A 155 -5.12 -0.56 12.58
N SER A 156 -3.89 -0.78 13.07
CA SER A 156 -3.10 0.27 13.71
C SER A 156 -2.79 1.41 12.74
N ARG A 157 -2.77 2.63 13.27
CA ARG A 157 -2.36 3.83 12.52
C ARG A 157 -0.93 4.24 12.83
N TYR A 158 -0.20 3.50 13.67
CA TYR A 158 1.20 3.78 13.92
C TYR A 158 2.01 3.67 12.61
N GLY A 159 2.79 4.71 12.34
CA GLY A 159 3.55 4.90 11.11
C GLY A 159 2.75 5.21 9.83
N LEU A 160 1.44 5.45 9.94
CA LEU A 160 0.70 6.19 8.92
C LEU A 160 0.93 7.69 9.13
N VAL A 161 1.47 8.39 8.13
CA VAL A 161 1.51 9.85 8.13
C VAL A 161 0.07 10.37 8.11
N ALA A 162 -0.33 11.02 9.20
CA ALA A 162 -1.71 11.38 9.45
C ALA A 162 -2.18 12.51 8.53
N TYR A 163 -3.43 12.40 8.07
CA TYR A 163 -4.19 13.48 7.43
C TYR A 163 -5.37 13.88 8.33
N GLY A 164 -6.23 12.92 8.69
CA GLY A 164 -7.35 13.11 9.58
C GLY A 164 -7.40 12.02 10.63
N SER A 165 -6.72 12.21 11.77
CA SER A 165 -6.52 11.16 12.79
C SER A 165 -7.79 10.44 13.29
N SER A 166 -8.94 11.12 13.31
CA SER A 166 -10.24 10.54 13.72
C SER A 166 -10.95 9.76 12.61
N LEU A 167 -10.37 9.73 11.39
CA LEU A 167 -10.98 9.20 10.17
C LEU A 167 -10.06 8.21 9.45
N ASP A 168 -8.76 8.49 9.43
CA ASP A 168 -7.74 7.73 8.71
C ASP A 168 -7.83 6.24 9.05
N GLN A 169 -7.84 5.41 8.01
CA GLN A 169 -7.70 3.98 8.20
C GLN A 169 -6.95 3.31 7.05
N ILE A 170 -6.04 2.39 7.40
CA ILE A 170 -5.30 1.57 6.45
C ILE A 170 -6.21 0.46 5.91
N GLY A 171 -6.15 0.18 4.61
CA GLY A 171 -6.99 -0.83 3.98
C GLY A 171 -6.34 -1.50 2.75
N PRO A 172 -6.71 -2.75 2.44
CA PRO A 172 -6.20 -3.45 1.26
C PRO A 172 -6.93 -3.05 -0.03
N LEU A 173 -6.20 -3.13 -1.14
CA LEU A 173 -6.70 -3.09 -2.52
C LEU A 173 -6.25 -4.36 -3.24
N THR A 174 -7.20 -5.11 -3.81
CA THR A 174 -6.99 -6.47 -4.34
C THR A 174 -7.85 -6.75 -5.56
N LYS A 175 -7.53 -7.81 -6.31
CA LYS A 175 -8.33 -8.23 -7.47
C LYS A 175 -9.64 -8.91 -7.07
N ASP A 176 -9.65 -9.58 -5.90
CA ASP A 176 -10.85 -10.24 -5.39
C ASP A 176 -11.05 -10.03 -3.88
N VAL A 177 -12.23 -10.46 -3.40
CA VAL A 177 -12.67 -10.29 -2.02
C VAL A 177 -11.92 -11.21 -1.05
N ARG A 178 -11.48 -12.39 -1.52
CA ARG A 178 -10.76 -13.36 -0.69
C ARG A 178 -9.41 -12.80 -0.29
N ASP A 179 -8.70 -12.20 -1.24
CA ASP A 179 -7.40 -11.57 -0.99
C ASP A 179 -7.54 -10.35 -0.07
N ALA A 180 -8.62 -9.56 -0.22
CA ALA A 180 -8.89 -8.45 0.69
C ALA A 180 -9.07 -8.93 2.13
N ALA A 181 -9.82 -10.03 2.32
CA ALA A 181 -10.02 -10.64 3.63
C ALA A 181 -8.71 -11.18 4.21
N LEU A 182 -7.89 -11.85 3.40
CA LEU A 182 -6.58 -12.39 3.81
C LEU A 182 -5.65 -11.27 4.28
N LEU A 183 -5.49 -10.20 3.50
CA LEU A 183 -4.65 -9.07 3.89
C LEU A 183 -5.16 -8.35 5.12
N LEU A 184 -6.49 -8.18 5.25
CA LEU A 184 -7.06 -7.60 6.46
C LEU A 184 -6.76 -8.45 7.70
N GLN A 185 -6.86 -9.78 7.60
CA GLN A 185 -6.55 -10.68 8.72
C GLN A 185 -5.10 -10.51 9.19
N VAL A 186 -4.15 -10.35 8.26
CA VAL A 186 -2.73 -10.14 8.58
C VAL A 186 -2.49 -8.76 9.22
N MET A 187 -3.08 -7.69 8.68
CA MET A 187 -2.82 -6.32 9.16
C MET A 187 -3.56 -5.96 10.44
N ALA A 188 -4.74 -6.55 10.67
CA ALA A 188 -5.61 -6.20 11.78
C ALA A 188 -5.09 -6.66 13.14
N GLY A 189 -5.54 -6.00 14.20
CA GLY A 189 -5.21 -6.36 15.58
C GLY A 189 -4.76 -5.17 16.40
N HIS A 190 -4.95 -5.26 17.72
CA HIS A 190 -4.50 -4.26 18.68
C HIS A 190 -2.98 -4.05 18.59
N ASP A 191 -2.54 -2.81 18.80
CA ASP A 191 -1.16 -2.37 18.80
C ASP A 191 -1.03 -1.44 20.02
N PRO A 192 -0.22 -1.81 21.03
CA PRO A 192 -0.18 -1.14 22.34
C PRO A 192 0.56 0.21 22.33
#